data_AF-A0A3B0X6F2-F1
#
_entry.id   AF-A0A3B0X6F2-F1
#
_cell.length_a   1.000
_cell.length_b   1.000
_cell.length_c   1.000
_cell.angle_alpha   90.00
_cell.angle_beta   90.00
_cell.angle_gamma   90.00
#
_symmetry.space_group_name_H-M   'P 1'
#
loop_
_entity.id
_entity.type
_entity.pdbx_description
1 polymer ?
#
loop_
_entity_poly.entity_id
_entity_poly.type
_entity_poly.pdbx_seq_one_letter_code
_entity_poly.pdbx_strand_id
1 'polypeptide(L)'
;MSEQAEYATLYTKQERIRLIIILFCVFLALLASAHFILLPEWTRFVGTAHCRTILDMPGLAIMAYAMFVGIPAAGSVLLELVLGWTAIRTIISKRSPPANTKVFKKTRILRGRDAVLKGVFILLFVPAMSVPIVSWGYLLAGDFIAQMNVQALDYSVCVKQINNF
;
A
#
# COMPACT_ATOMS: atom_id res chain seq x y z
N MET A 1 -10.88 -43.42 12.71
CA MET A 1 -10.72 -43.24 11.25
C MET A 1 -9.68 -42.14 11.02
N SER A 2 -8.51 -42.47 10.49
CA SER A 2 -7.50 -41.46 10.14
C SER A 2 -8.02 -40.66 8.94
N GLU A 3 -8.47 -39.44 9.18
CA GLU A 3 -8.90 -38.49 8.16
C GLU A 3 -7.75 -38.28 7.17
N GLN A 4 -7.87 -38.80 5.95
CA GLN A 4 -6.84 -38.59 4.92
C GLN A 4 -6.71 -37.07 4.69
N ALA A 5 -5.49 -36.56 4.82
CA ALA A 5 -5.23 -35.13 4.67
C ALA A 5 -5.60 -34.68 3.24
N GLU A 6 -6.67 -33.90 3.12
CA GLU A 6 -7.09 -33.30 1.86
C GLU A 6 -6.19 -32.09 1.53
N TYR A 7 -5.74 -32.00 0.27
CA TYR A 7 -4.86 -30.93 -0.22
C TYR A 7 -5.55 -30.09 -1.30
N ALA A 8 -5.23 -28.80 -1.33
CA ALA A 8 -5.77 -27.88 -2.32
C ALA A 8 -5.15 -28.08 -3.72
N THR A 9 -5.89 -27.67 -4.75
CA THR A 9 -5.46 -27.75 -6.16
C THR A 9 -4.25 -26.87 -6.43
N LEU A 10 -3.24 -27.41 -7.11
CA LEU A 10 -2.02 -26.68 -7.44
C LEU A 10 -2.14 -25.94 -8.76
N TYR A 11 -1.47 -24.79 -8.87
CA TYR A 11 -1.23 -24.17 -10.18
C TYR A 11 -0.31 -25.03 -11.05
N THR A 12 -0.67 -25.20 -12.32
CA THR A 12 0.20 -25.84 -13.32
C THR A 12 1.40 -24.94 -13.64
N LYS A 13 2.45 -25.50 -14.24
CA LYS A 13 3.64 -24.71 -14.62
C LYS A 13 3.29 -23.55 -15.56
N GLN A 14 2.40 -23.79 -16.52
CA GLN A 14 1.95 -22.77 -17.49
C GLN A 14 1.18 -21.63 -16.80
N GLU A 15 0.30 -21.96 -15.85
CA GLU A 15 -0.46 -20.96 -15.09
C GLU A 15 0.46 -20.09 -14.22
N ARG A 16 1.48 -20.70 -13.60
CA ARG A 16 2.49 -19.95 -12.82
C ARG A 16 3.25 -18.98 -13.69
N ILE A 17 3.70 -19.41 -14.87
CA ILE A 17 4.42 -18.54 -15.82
C ILE A 17 3.50 -17.40 -16.27
N ARG A 18 2.25 -17.69 -16.62
CA ARG A 18 1.27 -16.65 -16.99
C ARG A 18 1.07 -15.63 -15.86
N LEU A 19 0.92 -16.08 -14.61
CA LEU A 19 0.79 -15.19 -13.45
C LEU A 19 2.05 -14.35 -13.23
N ILE A 20 3.24 -14.93 -13.36
CA ILE A 20 4.51 -14.20 -13.23
C ILE A 20 4.62 -13.15 -14.32
N ILE A 21 4.29 -13.48 -15.57
CA ILE A 21 4.30 -12.51 -16.68
C ILE A 21 3.32 -11.38 -16.41
N ILE A 22 2.09 -11.68 -15.99
CA ILE A 22 1.09 -10.65 -15.66
C ILE A 22 1.61 -9.76 -14.53
N LEU A 23 2.11 -10.34 -13.44
CA LEU A 23 2.65 -9.58 -12.31
C LEU A 23 3.82 -8.71 -12.74
N PHE A 24 4.72 -9.23 -13.59
CA PHE A 24 5.85 -8.50 -14.12
C PHE A 24 5.41 -7.34 -15.03
N CYS A 25 4.43 -7.56 -15.92
CA CYS A 25 3.86 -6.50 -16.76
C CYS A 25 3.19 -5.40 -15.91
N VAL A 26 2.41 -5.78 -14.89
CA VAL A 26 1.79 -4.82 -13.96
C VAL A 26 2.85 -4.04 -13.19
N PHE A 27 3.89 -4.72 -12.70
CA PHE A 27 5.00 -4.08 -12.01
C PHE A 27 5.76 -3.10 -12.91
N LEU A 28 6.06 -3.47 -14.15
CA LEU A 28 6.69 -2.57 -15.12
C LEU A 28 5.81 -1.37 -15.45
N ALA A 29 4.50 -1.56 -15.61
CA ALA A 29 3.56 -0.47 -15.84
C ALA A 29 3.52 0.50 -14.65
N LEU A 30 3.51 -0.02 -13.42
CA LEU A 30 3.59 0.78 -12.20
C LEU A 30 4.91 1.57 -12.15
N LEU A 31 6.06 0.93 -12.41
CA LEU A 31 7.35 1.61 -12.45
C LEU A 31 7.42 2.70 -13.51
N ALA A 32 6.91 2.43 -14.72
CA ALA A 32 6.86 3.42 -15.79
C ALA A 32 5.97 4.61 -15.38
N SER A 33 4.78 4.35 -14.83
CA SER A 33 3.90 5.41 -14.35
C SER A 33 4.54 6.23 -13.21
N ALA A 34 5.26 5.57 -12.31
CA ALA A 34 5.98 6.24 -11.24
C ALA A 34 7.10 7.13 -11.80
N HIS A 35 7.89 6.62 -12.73
CA HIS A 35 9.04 7.35 -13.28
C HIS A 35 8.65 8.51 -14.19
N PHE A 36 7.70 8.30 -15.11
CA PHE A 36 7.35 9.28 -16.14
C PHE A 36 6.25 10.25 -15.73
N ILE A 37 5.44 9.91 -14.72
CA ILE A 37 4.28 10.73 -14.32
C ILE A 37 4.44 11.18 -12.87
N LEU A 38 4.50 10.23 -11.92
CA LEU A 38 4.43 10.60 -10.50
C LEU A 38 5.67 11.36 -10.02
N LEU A 39 6.88 10.90 -10.37
CA LEU A 39 8.11 11.58 -9.99
C LEU A 39 8.24 13.00 -10.55
N PRO A 40 8.02 13.27 -11.86
CA PRO A 40 8.14 14.64 -12.37
C PRO A 40 7.05 15.58 -11.83
N GLU A 41 5.83 15.10 -11.62
CA GLU A 41 4.80 15.92 -10.95
C GLU A 41 5.16 16.18 -9.49
N TRP A 42 5.67 15.18 -8.78
CA TRP A 42 6.12 15.31 -7.40
C TRP A 42 7.28 16.30 -7.26
N THR A 43 8.29 16.25 -8.14
CA THR A 43 9.42 17.18 -8.08
C THR A 43 9.00 18.62 -8.38
N ARG A 44 8.08 18.84 -9.33
CA ARG A 44 7.49 20.17 -9.57
C ARG A 44 6.68 20.67 -8.37
N PHE A 45 5.92 19.78 -7.74
CA PHE A 45 5.16 20.12 -6.54
C PHE A 45 6.10 20.51 -5.40
N VAL A 46 7.10 19.67 -5.08
CA VAL A 46 8.09 19.92 -4.01
C VAL A 46 8.82 21.24 -4.25
N GLY A 47 9.23 21.53 -5.48
CA GLY A 47 9.91 22.78 -5.83
C GLY A 47 9.06 24.04 -5.68
N THR A 48 7.74 23.91 -5.56
CA THR A 48 6.81 25.04 -5.35
C THR A 48 5.95 24.88 -4.09
N ALA A 49 6.24 23.89 -3.26
CA ALA A 49 5.41 23.51 -2.11
C ALA A 49 5.35 24.62 -1.05
N HIS A 50 6.41 25.41 -0.91
CA HIS A 50 6.48 26.56 -0.02
C HIS A 50 5.71 27.78 -0.51
N CYS A 51 5.35 27.82 -1.80
CA CYS A 51 4.60 28.92 -2.41
C CYS A 51 3.09 28.64 -2.46
N ARG A 52 2.64 27.44 -2.08
CA ARG A 52 1.26 26.99 -2.27
C ARG A 52 0.57 26.75 -0.93
N THR A 53 -0.70 27.12 -0.86
CA THR A 53 -1.64 26.66 0.15
C THR A 53 -2.70 25.82 -0.55
N ILE A 54 -3.02 24.66 0.03
CA ILE A 54 -4.04 23.75 -0.51
C ILE A 54 -4.90 23.34 0.68
N LEU A 55 -6.22 23.52 0.58
CA LEU A 55 -7.17 23.22 1.67
C LEU A 55 -6.77 23.89 3.01
N ASP A 56 -6.36 25.17 2.94
CA ASP A 56 -5.85 25.97 4.07
C ASP A 56 -4.64 25.39 4.81
N MET A 57 -3.98 24.38 4.24
CA MET A 57 -2.72 23.84 4.73
C MET A 57 -1.54 24.32 3.88
N PRO A 58 -0.39 24.66 4.50
CA PRO A 58 0.81 25.00 3.76
C PRO A 58 1.28 23.80 2.95
N GLY A 59 1.70 24.02 1.70
CA GLY A 59 2.07 22.94 0.78
C GLY A 59 3.24 22.08 1.27
N LEU A 60 4.14 22.65 2.08
CA LEU A 60 5.20 21.89 2.76
C LEU A 60 4.65 20.89 3.79
N ALA A 61 3.58 21.24 4.51
CA ALA A 61 2.93 20.31 5.42
C ALA A 61 2.28 19.17 4.63
N ILE A 62 1.62 19.49 3.51
CA ILE A 62 1.02 18.49 2.63
C ILE A 62 2.07 17.55 2.06
N MET A 63 3.21 18.08 1.63
CA MET A 63 4.35 17.28 1.18
C MET A 63 4.80 16.29 2.27
N ALA A 64 5.02 16.78 3.50
CA ALA A 64 5.48 15.96 4.60
C ALA A 64 4.45 14.87 4.97
N TYR A 65 3.18 15.24 5.14
CA TYR A 65 2.13 14.27 5.44
C TYR A 65 1.87 13.30 4.29
N ALA A 66 1.95 13.73 3.03
CA ALA A 66 1.83 12.81 1.89
C ALA A 66 2.94 11.75 1.91
N MET A 67 4.17 12.14 2.24
CA MET A 67 5.31 11.23 2.27
C MET A 67 5.28 10.27 3.47
N PHE A 68 5.03 10.78 4.68
CA PHE A 68 5.12 9.99 5.91
C PHE A 68 3.82 9.30 6.31
N VAL A 69 2.66 9.81 5.87
CA VAL A 69 1.34 9.24 6.19
C VAL A 69 0.65 8.72 4.93
N GLY A 70 0.61 9.53 3.87
CA GLY A 70 -0.10 9.19 2.63
C GLY A 70 0.40 7.92 1.97
N ILE A 71 1.71 7.81 1.71
CA ILE A 71 2.30 6.64 1.05
C ILE A 71 2.13 5.36 1.90
N PRO A 72 2.50 5.32 3.20
CA PRO A 72 2.28 4.13 4.02
C PRO A 72 0.80 3.74 4.15
N ALA A 73 -0.10 4.72 4.32
CA ALA A 73 -1.52 4.46 4.41
C ALA A 73 -2.07 3.87 3.10
N ALA A 74 -1.76 4.48 1.95
CA ALA A 74 -2.18 3.97 0.64
C ALA A 74 -1.66 2.54 0.39
N GLY A 75 -0.39 2.27 0.73
CA GLY A 75 0.19 0.94 0.65
C GLY A 75 -0.55 -0.08 1.52
N SER A 76 -0.90 0.30 2.75
CA SER A 76 -1.65 -0.58 3.66
C SER A 76 -3.06 -0.89 3.15
N VAL A 77 -3.77 0.10 2.58
CA VAL A 77 -5.10 -0.09 2.00
C VAL A 77 -5.04 -1.05 0.81
N LEU A 78 -4.07 -0.89 -0.09
CA LEU A 78 -3.89 -1.80 -1.23
C LEU A 78 -3.58 -3.23 -0.77
N LEU A 79 -2.72 -3.38 0.24
CA LEU A 79 -2.39 -4.68 0.81
C LEU A 79 -3.63 -5.34 1.45
N GLU A 80 -4.42 -4.56 2.18
CA GLU A 80 -5.65 -5.01 2.84
C GLU A 80 -6.74 -5.39 1.82
N LEU A 81 -6.87 -4.66 0.71
CA LEU A 81 -7.82 -5.04 -0.35
C LEU A 81 -7.48 -6.42 -0.93
N VAL A 82 -6.20 -6.74 -1.11
CA VAL A 82 -5.76 -8.04 -1.66
C VAL A 82 -5.86 -9.16 -0.61
N LEU A 83 -5.33 -8.94 0.60
CA LEU A 83 -5.27 -9.95 1.65
C LEU A 83 -6.60 -10.09 2.39
N GLY A 84 -7.23 -8.98 2.75
CA GLY A 84 -8.51 -8.91 3.45
C GLY A 84 -9.64 -9.57 2.67
N TRP A 85 -9.70 -9.40 1.34
CA TRP A 85 -10.69 -10.12 0.52
C TRP A 85 -10.53 -11.64 0.62
N THR A 86 -9.29 -12.11 0.59
CA THR A 86 -8.98 -13.54 0.74
C THR A 86 -9.29 -14.04 2.16
N ALA A 87 -9.02 -13.22 3.17
CA ALA A 87 -9.31 -13.49 4.57
C ALA A 87 -10.83 -13.60 4.82
N ILE A 88 -11.62 -12.66 4.30
CA ILE A 88 -13.10 -12.66 4.39
C ILE A 88 -13.66 -13.94 3.76
N ARG A 89 -13.21 -14.31 2.55
CA ARG A 89 -13.63 -15.58 1.91
C ARG A 89 -13.25 -16.80 2.74
N THR A 90 -12.11 -16.77 3.41
CA THR A 90 -11.64 -17.86 4.29
C THR A 90 -12.54 -17.99 5.53
N ILE A 91 -12.94 -16.86 6.13
CA ILE A 91 -13.85 -16.82 7.30
C ILE A 91 -15.24 -17.33 6.91
N ILE A 92 -15.81 -16.80 5.81
CA ILE A 92 -17.15 -17.17 5.35
C ILE A 92 -17.22 -18.66 4.99
N SER A 93 -16.24 -19.17 4.24
CA SER A 93 -16.22 -20.57 3.83
C SER A 93 -15.75 -21.53 4.93
N LYS A 94 -15.29 -21.01 6.09
CA LYS A 94 -14.68 -21.78 7.18
C LYS A 94 -13.62 -22.78 6.69
N ARG A 95 -12.91 -22.42 5.62
CA ARG A 95 -11.94 -23.28 4.93
C ARG A 95 -10.75 -22.45 4.46
N SER A 96 -9.53 -22.90 4.80
CA SER A 96 -8.29 -22.30 4.32
C SER A 96 -7.49 -23.35 3.53
N PRO A 97 -7.15 -23.12 2.26
CA PRO A 97 -7.52 -21.97 1.44
C PRO A 97 -9.02 -22.02 1.02
N PRO A 98 -9.64 -20.89 0.60
CA PRO A 98 -11.04 -20.87 0.18
C PRO A 98 -11.33 -21.86 -0.97
N ALA A 99 -12.58 -22.32 -1.08
CA ALA A 99 -12.96 -23.25 -2.15
C ALA A 99 -12.64 -22.71 -3.55
N ASN A 100 -12.29 -23.60 -4.48
CA ASN A 100 -11.93 -23.29 -5.88
C ASN A 100 -10.70 -22.36 -6.04
N THR A 101 -9.87 -22.20 -5.01
CA THR A 101 -8.61 -21.46 -5.12
C THR A 101 -7.44 -22.40 -5.41
N LYS A 102 -6.58 -21.97 -6.34
CA LYS A 102 -5.34 -22.68 -6.65
C LYS A 102 -4.21 -22.14 -5.79
N VAL A 103 -3.31 -23.02 -5.38
CA VAL A 103 -2.16 -22.68 -4.52
C VAL A 103 -0.83 -22.97 -5.20
N PHE A 104 0.21 -22.23 -4.85
CA PHE A 104 1.56 -22.42 -5.38
C PHE A 104 2.31 -23.60 -4.74
N LYS A 105 1.99 -23.90 -3.48
CA LYS A 105 2.60 -24.98 -2.69
C LYS A 105 1.53 -25.94 -2.18
N LYS A 106 1.92 -27.20 -1.98
CA LYS A 106 1.04 -28.24 -1.43
C LYS A 106 0.55 -27.78 -0.05
N THR A 107 -0.70 -27.35 0.01
CA THR A 107 -1.30 -26.73 1.20
C THR A 107 -2.39 -27.64 1.70
N ARG A 108 -2.28 -28.07 2.97
CA ARG A 108 -3.32 -28.85 3.64
C ARG A 108 -4.53 -27.96 3.85
N ILE A 109 -5.72 -28.50 3.58
CA ILE A 109 -6.97 -27.82 3.84
C ILE A 109 -7.24 -27.80 5.34
N LEU A 110 -7.35 -26.61 5.90
CA LEU A 110 -7.84 -26.38 7.26
C LEU A 110 -9.35 -26.13 7.18
N ARG A 111 -10.11 -26.65 8.16
CA ARG A 111 -11.57 -26.52 8.25
C ARG A 111 -12.00 -26.01 9.62
N GLY A 112 -13.20 -25.45 9.68
CA GLY A 112 -13.83 -25.09 10.93
C GLY A 112 -13.10 -23.94 11.64
N ARG A 113 -12.86 -24.10 12.94
CA ARG A 113 -12.35 -23.01 13.80
C ARG A 113 -10.93 -22.57 13.42
N ASP A 114 -10.07 -23.50 13.02
CA ASP A 114 -8.68 -23.20 12.68
C ASP A 114 -8.57 -22.34 11.41
N ALA A 115 -9.45 -22.59 10.43
CA ALA A 115 -9.53 -21.79 9.22
C ALA A 115 -10.05 -20.37 9.51
N VAL A 116 -11.04 -20.26 10.38
CA VAL A 116 -11.58 -18.95 10.82
C VAL A 116 -10.52 -18.17 11.58
N LEU A 117 -9.80 -18.79 12.53
CA LEU A 117 -8.75 -18.13 13.30
C LEU A 117 -7.65 -17.58 12.38
N LYS A 118 -7.23 -18.38 11.38
CA LYS A 118 -6.26 -17.95 10.38
C LYS A 118 -6.77 -16.79 9.53
N GLY A 119 -8.04 -16.84 9.10
CA GLY A 119 -8.67 -15.75 8.35
C GLY A 119 -8.73 -14.46 9.16
N VAL A 120 -9.19 -14.52 10.41
CA VAL A 120 -9.25 -13.38 11.33
C VAL A 120 -7.85 -12.81 11.59
N PHE A 121 -6.85 -13.67 11.79
CA PHE A 121 -5.47 -13.22 11.96
C PHE A 121 -4.99 -12.41 10.75
N ILE A 122 -5.18 -12.91 9.53
CA ILE A 122 -4.76 -12.19 8.31
C ILE A 122 -5.50 -10.85 8.18
N LEU A 123 -6.82 -10.85 8.44
CA LEU A 123 -7.66 -9.65 8.37
C LEU A 123 -7.24 -8.57 9.38
N LEU A 124 -6.80 -8.96 10.58
CA LEU A 124 -6.39 -8.01 11.61
C LEU A 124 -4.90 -7.65 11.56
N PHE A 125 -4.07 -8.48 10.93
CA PHE A 125 -2.61 -8.29 10.91
C PHE A 125 -2.20 -7.00 10.21
N VAL A 126 -2.74 -6.71 9.03
CA VAL A 126 -2.42 -5.51 8.26
C VAL A 126 -2.83 -4.23 8.98
N PRO A 127 -4.08 -4.05 9.48
CA PRO A 127 -4.44 -2.85 10.24
C PRO A 127 -3.64 -2.74 11.55
N ALA A 128 -3.39 -3.85 12.25
CA ALA A 128 -2.61 -3.83 13.48
C ALA A 128 -1.16 -3.35 13.29
N MET A 129 -0.54 -3.65 12.14
CA MET A 129 0.81 -3.17 11.83
C MET A 129 0.82 -1.77 11.21
N SER A 130 -0.16 -1.44 10.36
CA SER A 130 -0.18 -0.18 9.63
C SER A 130 -0.57 1.03 10.49
N VAL A 131 -1.51 0.88 11.42
CA VAL A 131 -1.97 1.98 12.28
C VAL A 131 -0.83 2.60 13.10
N PRO A 132 0.03 1.81 13.80
CA PRO A 132 1.19 2.37 14.49
C PRO A 132 2.18 3.06 13.54
N ILE A 133 2.44 2.48 12.37
CA ILE A 133 3.36 3.06 11.37
C ILE A 133 2.85 4.42 10.88
N VAL A 134 1.56 4.49 10.54
CA VAL A 134 0.93 5.72 10.07
C VAL A 134 0.88 6.77 11.18
N SER A 135 0.56 6.35 12.42
CA SER A 135 0.54 7.25 13.58
C SER A 135 1.93 7.81 13.87
N TRP A 136 2.96 6.97 13.80
CA TRP A 136 4.36 7.41 13.94
C TRP A 136 4.75 8.35 12.81
N GLY A 137 4.36 8.06 11.57
CA GLY A 137 4.57 8.92 10.41
C GLY A 137 3.93 10.30 10.56
N TYR A 138 2.78 10.39 11.22
CA TYR A 138 2.13 11.67 11.52
C TYR A 138 2.97 12.53 12.47
N LEU A 139 3.52 11.93 13.54
CA LEU A 139 4.42 12.63 14.47
C LEU A 139 5.71 13.07 13.76
N LEU A 140 6.30 12.16 12.99
CA LEU A 140 7.52 12.43 12.23
C LEU A 140 7.34 13.55 11.21
N ALA A 141 6.16 13.65 10.57
CA ALA A 141 5.84 14.77 9.69
C ALA A 141 5.81 16.10 10.43
N GLY A 142 5.25 16.14 11.64
CA GLY A 142 5.24 17.33 12.50
C GLY A 142 6.66 17.78 12.86
N ASP A 143 7.49 16.86 13.31
CA ASP A 143 8.89 17.13 13.66
C ASP A 143 9.69 17.61 12.43
N PHE A 144 9.47 16.98 11.28
CA PHE A 144 10.10 17.37 10.03
C PHE A 144 9.72 18.82 9.66
N ILE A 145 8.43 19.17 9.76
CA ILE A 145 7.96 20.52 9.45
C ILE A 145 8.56 21.55 10.41
N ALA A 146 8.59 21.25 11.71
CA ALA A 146 9.12 22.14 12.73
C ALA A 146 10.63 22.41 12.57
N GLN A 147 11.38 21.43 12.05
CA GLN A 147 12.83 21.52 11.86
C GLN A 147 13.22 22.09 10.49
N MET A 148 12.28 22.35 9.58
CA MET A 148 12.61 22.92 8.27
C MET A 148 13.18 24.34 8.43
N ASN A 149 14.38 24.54 7.87
CA ASN A 149 14.99 25.85 7.84
C ASN A 149 14.31 26.74 6.79
N VAL A 150 13.36 27.55 7.23
CA VAL A 150 12.60 28.50 6.39
C VAL A 150 13.51 29.45 5.61
N GLN A 151 14.69 29.77 6.15
CA GLN A 151 15.66 30.69 5.51
C GLN A 151 16.39 30.05 4.33
N ALA A 152 16.41 28.72 4.25
CA ALA A 152 17.02 27.99 3.14
C ALA A 152 16.09 27.87 1.92
N LEU A 153 14.83 28.32 2.01
CA LEU A 153 13.90 28.25 0.89
C LEU A 153 14.06 29.44 -0.07
N ASP A 154 14.08 29.13 -1.36
CA ASP A 154 14.16 30.13 -2.42
C ASP A 154 12.76 30.71 -2.74
N TYR A 155 12.45 31.85 -2.13
CA TYR A 155 11.20 32.57 -2.35
C TYR A 155 11.14 33.30 -3.70
N SER A 156 12.25 33.42 -4.44
CA SER A 156 12.24 34.05 -5.77
C SER A 156 11.36 33.28 -6.76
N VAL A 157 11.24 31.97 -6.56
CA VAL A 157 10.37 31.07 -7.35
C VAL A 157 8.89 31.41 -7.14
N CYS A 158 8.49 31.85 -5.95
CA CYS A 158 7.10 32.20 -5.65
C CYS A 158 6.64 33.45 -6.40
N VAL A 159 7.50 34.47 -6.51
CA VAL A 159 7.21 35.72 -7.23
C VAL A 159 7.01 35.46 -8.72
N LYS A 160 7.84 34.60 -9.31
CA LYS A 160 7.73 34.21 -10.72
C LYS A 160 6.43 33.48 -11.04
N GLN A 161 5.84 32.79 -10.06
CA GLN A 161 4.57 32.09 -10.23
C GLN A 161 3.37 33.05 -10.22
N ILE A 162 3.42 34.12 -9.43
CA ILE A 162 2.36 35.16 -9.39
C ILE A 162 2.30 35.94 -10.70
N ASN A 163 3.46 36.25 -11.29
CA ASN A 163 3.55 37.07 -12.51
C ASN A 163 3.26 36.31 -13.83
N ASN A 164 2.97 35.01 -13.76
CA ASN A 164 2.62 34.16 -14.91
C ASN A 164 1.10 33.85 -14.99
N PHE A 165 0.29 34.53 -14.16
CA PHE A 165 -1.17 34.59 -14.25
C PHE A 165 -1.59 35.97 -14.76
#